data_AF-G8LXM9-F1
#
_entry.id   AF-G8LXM9-F1
#
_cell.length_a   1.000
_cell.length_b   1.000
_cell.length_c   1.000
_cell.angle_alpha   90.00
_cell.angle_beta   90.00
_cell.angle_gamma   90.00
#
_symmetry.space_group_name_H-M   'P 1'
#
loop_
_entity.id
_entity.type
_entity.pdbx_description
1 polymer ?
#
loop_
_entity_poly.entity_id
_entity_poly.type
_entity_poly.pdbx_seq_one_letter_code
_entity_poly.pdbx_strand_id
1 'polypeptide(L)'
;MVRFPKNNKGFSLIELLIVIAILGVIAVITITMFTNVISNSRKKSDEQQALLIEKAVISYMMQSSDYKLEHLKYDGAVHSMDGKPSEELIYALQNTIICTLDGSEKEIYPILNPKSSSIPSTSDYTPFWNTSNGGKYIGYKIEVYSENLSCNVTPVTADANIHVY
;
A
#
# COMPACT_ATOMS: atom_id res chain seq x y z
N MET A 1 -69.20 -17.60 14.18
CA MET A 1 -67.86 -17.26 14.70
C MET A 1 -66.93 -18.43 14.41
N VAL A 2 -66.06 -18.31 13.40
CA VAL A 2 -65.21 -19.42 12.94
C VAL A 2 -63.87 -19.35 13.68
N ARG A 3 -63.52 -20.40 14.43
CA ARG A 3 -62.22 -20.55 15.10
C ARG A 3 -61.26 -21.31 14.20
N PHE A 4 -60.18 -20.67 13.79
CA PHE A 4 -59.07 -21.34 13.10
C PHE A 4 -58.24 -22.14 14.12
N PRO A 5 -58.00 -23.44 13.91
CA PRO A 5 -57.13 -24.23 14.78
C PRO A 5 -55.68 -23.74 14.61
N LYS A 6 -55.05 -23.31 15.71
CA LYS A 6 -53.66 -22.88 15.76
C LYS A 6 -52.76 -24.12 15.69
N ASN A 7 -52.20 -24.40 14.52
CA ASN A 7 -51.27 -25.50 14.29
C ASN A 7 -49.87 -25.12 14.80
N ASN A 8 -49.60 -25.44 16.06
CA ASN A 8 -48.28 -25.23 16.68
C ASN A 8 -47.37 -26.44 16.37
N LYS A 9 -46.84 -26.52 15.15
CA LYS A 9 -45.71 -27.44 14.86
C LYS A 9 -44.46 -26.85 15.52
N GLY A 10 -44.14 -27.31 16.73
CA GLY A 10 -42.91 -26.96 17.42
C GLY A 10 -41.71 -27.58 16.71
N PHE A 11 -40.62 -26.81 16.62
CA PHE A 11 -39.33 -27.24 16.06
C PHE A 11 -38.78 -28.43 16.88
N SER A 12 -38.26 -29.46 16.22
CA SER A 12 -37.65 -30.59 16.93
C SER A 12 -36.24 -30.25 17.37
N LEU A 13 -35.84 -30.69 18.57
CA LEU A 13 -34.47 -30.51 19.07
C LEU A 13 -33.44 -31.17 18.14
N ILE A 14 -33.79 -32.28 17.49
CA ILE A 14 -32.90 -32.97 16.54
C ILE A 14 -32.70 -32.14 15.27
N GLU A 15 -33.73 -31.43 14.81
CA GLU A 15 -33.64 -30.56 13.63
C GLU A 15 -32.68 -29.42 13.90
N LEU A 16 -32.76 -28.81 15.09
CA LEU A 16 -31.81 -27.76 15.50
C LEU A 16 -30.38 -28.31 15.65
N LEU A 17 -30.22 -29.51 16.20
CA LEU A 17 -28.91 -30.16 16.39
C LEU A 17 -28.19 -30.42 15.06
N ILE A 18 -28.91 -30.91 14.05
CA ILE A 18 -28.34 -31.16 12.72
C ILE A 18 -27.91 -29.84 12.07
N VAL A 19 -28.71 -28.78 12.21
CA VAL A 19 -28.39 -27.46 11.65
C VAL A 19 -27.10 -26.89 12.26
N ILE A 20 -26.96 -26.89 13.59
CA ILE A 20 -25.74 -26.37 14.22
C ILE A 20 -24.52 -27.24 13.91
N ALA A 21 -24.69 -28.55 13.73
CA ALA A 21 -23.62 -29.46 13.34
C ALA A 21 -23.10 -29.12 11.93
N ILE A 22 -24.01 -28.92 10.96
CA ILE A 22 -23.64 -28.53 9.59
C ILE A 22 -23.00 -27.13 9.57
N LEU A 23 -23.58 -26.16 10.29
CA LEU A 23 -23.01 -24.81 10.40
C LEU A 23 -21.60 -24.83 11.02
N GLY A 24 -21.36 -25.68 12.01
CA GLY A 24 -20.04 -25.85 12.63
C GLY A 24 -18.99 -26.35 11.64
N VAL A 25 -19.32 -27.36 10.82
CA VAL A 25 -18.42 -27.89 9.80
C VAL A 25 -18.11 -26.83 8.72
N ILE A 26 -19.13 -26.12 8.23
CA ILE A 26 -18.95 -25.07 7.22
C ILE A 26 -18.09 -23.92 7.77
N ALA A 27 -18.31 -23.51 9.02
CA ALA A 27 -17.59 -22.40 9.63
C ALA A 27 -16.07 -22.63 9.66
N VAL A 28 -15.62 -23.84 10.01
CA VAL A 28 -14.18 -24.18 10.09
C VAL A 28 -13.50 -24.02 8.72
N ILE A 29 -14.08 -24.57 7.66
CA ILE A 29 -13.53 -24.48 6.29
C ILE A 29 -13.49 -23.02 5.85
N THR A 30 -14.57 -22.29 6.12
CA THR A 30 -14.78 -20.90 5.70
C THR A 30 -13.72 -19.95 6.27
N ILE A 31 -13.36 -20.09 7.56
CA ILE A 31 -12.38 -19.21 8.23
C ILE A 31 -11.00 -19.29 7.54
N THR A 32 -10.55 -20.48 7.18
CA THR A 32 -9.23 -20.68 6.56
C THR A 32 -9.15 -20.09 5.15
N MET A 33 -10.22 -20.23 4.37
CA MET A 33 -10.32 -19.66 3.03
C MET A 33 -10.28 -18.13 3.06
N PHE A 34 -11.07 -17.50 3.95
CA PHE A 34 -11.10 -16.04 4.05
C PHE A 34 -9.76 -15.45 4.49
N THR A 35 -9.04 -16.10 5.39
CA THR A 35 -7.72 -15.63 5.85
C THR A 35 -6.72 -15.54 4.69
N ASN A 36 -6.69 -16.54 3.81
CA ASN A 36 -5.82 -16.55 2.63
C ASN A 36 -6.20 -15.48 1.61
N VAL A 37 -7.51 -15.32 1.35
CA VAL A 37 -8.01 -14.30 0.41
C VAL A 37 -7.68 -12.89 0.91
N ILE A 38 -7.85 -12.61 2.20
CA ILE A 38 -7.51 -11.31 2.79
C ILE A 38 -6.02 -11.05 2.69
N SER A 39 -5.17 -12.03 3.03
CA SER A 39 -3.71 -11.90 2.92
C SER A 39 -3.29 -11.60 1.48
N ASN A 40 -3.79 -12.36 0.50
CA ASN A 40 -3.47 -12.12 -0.90
C ASN A 40 -3.99 -10.77 -1.41
N SER A 41 -5.16 -10.33 -0.93
CA SER A 41 -5.71 -9.03 -1.28
C SER A 41 -4.85 -7.88 -0.75
N ARG A 42 -4.33 -8.00 0.49
CA ARG A 42 -3.37 -7.04 1.05
C ARG A 42 -2.09 -6.99 0.23
N LYS A 43 -1.51 -8.17 -0.10
CA LYS A 43 -0.30 -8.26 -0.92
C LYS A 43 -0.48 -7.55 -2.26
N LYS A 44 -1.58 -7.84 -2.96
CA LYS A 44 -1.90 -7.21 -4.25
C LYS A 44 -2.14 -5.70 -4.12
N SER A 45 -2.75 -5.25 -3.02
CA SER A 45 -2.90 -3.81 -2.76
C SER A 45 -1.55 -3.13 -2.58
N ASP A 46 -0.61 -3.75 -1.87
CA ASP A 46 0.74 -3.19 -1.68
C ASP A 46 1.53 -3.19 -2.99
N GLU A 47 1.39 -4.22 -3.84
CA GLU A 47 1.95 -4.23 -5.20
C GLU A 47 1.38 -3.10 -6.07
N GLN A 48 0.08 -2.82 -5.97
CA GLN A 48 -0.53 -1.67 -6.66
C GLN A 48 -0.02 -0.34 -6.13
N GLN A 49 0.19 -0.21 -4.81
CA GLN A 49 0.78 0.99 -4.23
C GLN A 49 2.22 1.19 -4.69
N ALA A 50 3.02 0.12 -4.77
CA ALA A 50 4.37 0.17 -5.31
C ALA A 50 4.38 0.72 -6.75
N LEU A 51 3.48 0.24 -7.62
CA LEU A 51 3.33 0.77 -8.98
C LEU A 51 2.91 2.25 -9.03
N LEU A 52 2.14 2.72 -8.05
CA LEU A 52 1.79 4.15 -7.96
C LEU A 52 3.03 4.98 -7.58
N ILE A 53 3.83 4.51 -6.62
CA ILE A 53 5.08 5.16 -6.21
C ILE A 53 6.08 5.17 -7.38
N GLU A 54 6.21 4.05 -8.10
CA GLU A 54 7.09 3.93 -9.28
C GLU A 54 6.75 5.00 -10.33
N LYS A 55 5.47 5.11 -10.69
CA LYS A 55 4.99 6.13 -11.62
C LYS A 55 5.24 7.55 -11.12
N ALA A 56 5.11 7.77 -9.81
CA ALA A 56 5.36 9.08 -9.23
C ALA A 56 6.85 9.46 -9.30
N VAL A 57 7.76 8.52 -9.01
CA VAL A 57 9.21 8.72 -9.14
C VAL A 57 9.59 8.99 -10.61
N ILE A 58 9.09 8.19 -11.55
CA ILE A 58 9.33 8.42 -12.98
C ILE A 58 8.77 9.77 -13.42
N SER A 59 7.57 10.14 -12.96
CA SER A 59 6.99 11.44 -13.26
C SER A 59 7.82 12.60 -12.70
N TYR A 60 8.38 12.46 -11.50
CA TYR A 60 9.33 13.42 -10.95
C TYR A 60 10.58 13.54 -11.83
N MET A 61 11.22 12.41 -12.15
CA MET A 61 12.43 12.37 -13.00
C MET A 61 12.21 13.05 -14.36
N MET A 62 11.05 12.80 -14.98
CA MET A 62 10.71 13.38 -16.28
C MET A 62 10.46 14.89 -16.22
N GLN A 63 9.85 15.39 -15.14
CA GLN A 63 9.58 16.82 -14.98
C GLN A 63 10.83 17.61 -14.57
N SER A 64 11.56 17.09 -13.57
CA SER A 64 12.76 17.72 -13.02
C SER A 64 13.95 17.65 -13.97
N SER A 65 14.10 16.56 -14.72
CA SER A 65 15.35 16.13 -15.35
C SER A 65 16.44 15.72 -14.35
N ASP A 66 16.10 15.60 -13.07
CA ASP A 66 16.97 15.03 -12.03
C ASP A 66 16.77 13.51 -11.96
N TYR A 67 17.56 12.80 -12.77
CA TYR A 67 17.48 11.35 -12.88
C TYR A 67 18.17 10.61 -11.73
N LYS A 68 18.95 11.32 -10.91
CA LYS A 68 19.67 10.76 -9.76
C LYS A 68 19.03 11.07 -8.41
N LEU A 69 17.97 11.86 -8.40
CA LEU A 69 17.28 12.28 -7.19
C LEU A 69 18.20 13.00 -6.18
N GLU A 70 19.09 13.87 -6.69
CA GLU A 70 20.10 14.58 -5.90
C GLU A 70 19.72 16.03 -5.57
N HIS A 71 18.74 16.58 -6.28
CA HIS A 71 18.42 18.01 -6.28
C HIS A 71 16.99 18.31 -5.81
N LEU A 72 16.39 17.42 -5.01
CA LEU A 72 15.03 17.57 -4.49
C LEU A 72 14.98 18.54 -3.31
N LYS A 73 14.13 19.56 -3.37
CA LYS A 73 13.85 20.44 -2.22
C LYS A 73 12.36 20.49 -1.92
N TYR A 74 11.98 20.03 -0.74
CA TYR A 74 10.58 20.01 -0.28
C TYR A 74 10.37 20.66 1.09
N ASP A 75 11.43 20.84 1.89
CA ASP A 75 11.39 21.41 3.24
C ASP A 75 12.30 22.65 3.40
N GLY A 76 12.81 23.19 2.28
CA GLY A 76 13.76 24.29 2.27
C GLY A 76 15.23 23.89 2.14
N ALA A 77 15.56 22.60 2.28
CA ALA A 77 16.89 22.05 2.02
C ALA A 77 16.90 21.19 0.74
N VAL A 78 18.08 21.07 0.12
CA VAL A 78 18.30 20.12 -0.98
C VAL A 78 18.62 18.75 -0.39
N HIS A 79 17.94 17.72 -0.90
CA HIS A 79 18.05 16.34 -0.45
C HIS A 79 18.53 15.45 -1.60
N SER A 80 19.50 14.60 -1.28
CA SER A 80 19.88 13.44 -2.09
C SER A 80 19.25 12.18 -1.50
N MET A 81 18.55 11.45 -2.35
CA MET A 81 17.68 10.34 -1.93
C MET A 81 18.38 8.98 -1.95
N ASP A 82 19.58 8.88 -2.53
CA ASP A 82 20.32 7.60 -2.58
C ASP A 82 20.71 7.12 -1.17
N GLY A 83 20.44 5.85 -0.88
CA GLY A 83 20.66 5.21 0.42
C GLY A 83 19.70 5.64 1.53
N LYS A 84 18.71 6.51 1.24
CA LYS A 84 17.71 6.96 2.22
C LYS A 84 16.56 5.97 2.35
N PRO A 85 15.83 5.96 3.49
CA PRO A 85 14.57 5.25 3.61
C PRO A 85 13.59 5.72 2.53
N SER A 86 12.88 4.76 1.90
CA SER A 86 11.86 5.05 0.88
C SER A 86 10.77 6.01 1.35
N GLU A 87 10.48 6.01 2.65
CA GLU A 87 9.52 6.92 3.29
C GLU A 87 9.86 8.39 3.05
N GLU A 88 11.15 8.77 3.02
CA GLU A 88 11.57 10.17 2.80
C GLU A 88 11.19 10.64 1.39
N LEU A 89 11.44 9.82 0.36
CA LEU A 89 11.07 10.15 -1.01
C LEU A 89 9.55 10.14 -1.20
N ILE A 90 8.83 9.18 -0.60
CA ILE A 90 7.37 9.13 -0.65
C ILE A 90 6.76 10.37 0.03
N TYR A 91 7.36 10.84 1.12
CA TYR A 91 6.96 12.08 1.77
C TYR A 91 7.25 13.30 0.89
N ALA A 92 8.42 13.37 0.26
CA ALA A 92 8.78 14.45 -0.66
C ALA A 92 7.80 14.53 -1.84
N LEU A 93 7.41 13.38 -2.43
CA LEU A 93 6.47 13.29 -3.55
C LEU A 93 5.04 13.73 -3.21
N GLN A 94 4.70 13.82 -1.92
CA GLN A 94 3.43 14.37 -1.43
C GLN A 94 3.46 15.89 -1.25
N ASN A 95 4.64 16.50 -1.31
CA ASN A 95 4.83 17.95 -1.18
C ASN A 95 5.11 18.58 -2.55
N THR A 96 5.02 19.91 -2.62
CA THR A 96 5.59 20.66 -3.75
C THR A 96 7.10 20.53 -3.70
N ILE A 97 7.70 20.05 -4.78
CA ILE A 97 9.15 19.88 -4.91
C ILE A 97 9.70 21.00 -5.79
N ILE A 98 10.73 21.67 -5.30
CA ILE A 98 11.56 22.56 -6.09
C ILE A 98 12.80 21.76 -6.49
N CYS A 99 13.07 21.65 -7.79
CA CYS A 99 14.30 21.05 -8.29
C CYS A 99 15.19 22.12 -8.90
N THR A 100 16.41 22.24 -8.43
CA THR A 100 17.40 23.18 -8.97
C THR A 100 18.48 22.41 -9.72
N LEU A 101 18.45 22.46 -11.04
CA LEU A 101 19.43 21.80 -11.92
C LEU A 101 19.94 22.80 -12.94
N ASP A 102 21.26 22.85 -13.16
CA ASP A 102 21.91 23.72 -14.14
C ASP A 102 21.50 25.21 -14.06
N GLY A 103 21.26 25.70 -12.84
CA GLY A 103 20.85 27.10 -12.59
C GLY A 103 19.37 27.39 -12.91
N SER A 104 18.59 26.39 -13.29
CA SER A 104 17.14 26.50 -13.49
C SER A 104 16.38 25.87 -12.33
N GLU A 105 15.44 26.61 -11.76
CA GLU A 105 14.50 26.07 -10.78
C GLU A 105 13.22 25.61 -11.48
N LYS A 106 12.83 24.36 -11.21
CA LYS A 106 11.56 23.80 -11.65
C LYS A 106 10.70 23.50 -10.43
N GLU A 107 9.52 24.08 -10.40
CA GLU A 107 8.49 23.77 -9.42
C GLU A 107 7.63 22.60 -9.90
N ILE A 108 7.51 21.57 -9.08
CA ILE A 108 6.78 20.34 -9.35
C ILE A 108 5.72 20.20 -8.26
N TYR A 109 4.46 20.22 -8.67
CA TYR A 109 3.32 20.02 -7.76
C TYR A 109 3.31 18.59 -7.20
N PRO A 110 2.65 18.36 -6.05
CA PRO A 110 2.52 17.03 -5.46
C PRO A 110 2.08 15.99 -6.49
N ILE A 111 2.88 14.93 -6.62
CA ILE A 111 2.61 13.84 -7.57
C ILE A 111 1.82 12.73 -6.87
N LEU A 112 2.08 12.52 -5.58
CA LEU A 112 1.34 11.61 -4.72
C LEU A 112 0.37 12.41 -3.85
N ASN A 113 -0.89 11.97 -3.78
CA ASN A 113 -1.85 12.56 -2.86
C ASN A 113 -1.75 11.87 -1.49
N PRO A 114 -1.81 12.61 -0.37
CA PRO A 114 -1.97 12.00 0.93
C PRO A 114 -3.33 11.26 0.99
N LYS A 115 -3.39 10.14 1.71
CA LYS A 115 -4.57 9.24 1.71
C LYS A 115 -5.51 9.51 2.88
N SER A 116 -4.99 9.91 4.04
CA SER A 116 -5.77 10.01 5.28
C SER A 116 -6.16 11.45 5.61
N SER A 117 -5.48 12.45 5.05
CA SER A 117 -5.76 13.87 5.29
C SER A 117 -5.32 14.73 4.10
N SER A 118 -5.45 16.06 4.18
CA SER A 118 -4.85 16.98 3.21
C SER A 118 -3.37 17.28 3.49
N ILE A 119 -2.77 16.62 4.48
CA ILE A 119 -1.39 16.84 4.93
C ILE A 119 -0.54 15.62 4.53
N PRO A 120 0.63 15.83 3.91
CA PRO A 120 1.59 14.76 3.62
C PRO A 120 1.93 13.91 4.84
N SER A 121 1.95 12.60 4.67
CA SER A 121 2.32 11.67 5.75
C SER A 121 3.09 10.47 5.24
N THR A 122 4.15 10.11 5.97
CA THR A 122 4.87 8.84 5.78
C THR A 122 3.99 7.62 6.03
N SER A 123 3.02 7.72 6.95
CA SER A 123 2.16 6.58 7.32
C SER A 123 1.14 6.20 6.24
N ASP A 124 0.77 7.12 5.35
CA ASP A 124 -0.31 6.91 4.38
C ASP A 124 0.05 5.87 3.30
N TYR A 125 1.34 5.60 3.15
CA TYR A 125 1.86 4.66 2.17
C TYR A 125 2.41 3.38 2.81
N THR A 126 2.36 3.22 4.14
CA THR A 126 2.90 2.00 4.77
C THR A 126 2.16 0.74 4.28
N PRO A 127 2.88 -0.31 3.86
CA PRO A 127 2.28 -1.56 3.41
C PRO A 127 1.38 -2.22 4.47
N PHE A 128 0.31 -2.88 4.02
CA PHE A 128 -0.65 -3.54 4.92
C PHE A 128 -0.46 -5.05 5.04
N TRP A 129 0.30 -5.66 4.13
CA TRP A 129 0.48 -7.11 4.12
C TRP A 129 1.29 -7.59 5.31
N ASN A 130 0.67 -8.52 6.04
CA ASN A 130 1.28 -9.27 7.11
C ASN A 130 0.75 -10.70 7.11
N THR A 131 1.57 -11.62 7.61
CA THR A 131 1.20 -13.02 7.84
C THR A 131 1.46 -13.37 9.29
N SER A 132 0.69 -14.31 9.83
CA SER A 132 0.88 -14.83 11.18
C SER A 132 2.24 -15.52 11.40
N ASN A 133 2.94 -15.86 10.30
CA ASN A 133 4.22 -16.60 10.31
C ASN A 133 5.44 -15.71 10.01
N GLY A 134 5.33 -14.38 10.16
CA GLY A 134 6.51 -13.48 10.13
C GLY A 134 6.85 -12.83 8.79
N GLY A 135 6.06 -13.03 7.73
CA GLY A 135 6.14 -12.22 6.52
C GLY A 135 5.34 -10.93 6.70
N LYS A 136 6.00 -9.81 7.04
CA LYS A 136 5.41 -8.46 7.08
C LYS A 136 6.26 -7.54 6.21
N TYR A 137 5.62 -6.80 5.31
CA TYR A 137 6.32 -5.75 4.59
C TYR A 137 6.61 -4.57 5.51
N ILE A 138 7.83 -4.06 5.44
CA ILE A 138 8.30 -2.94 6.27
C ILE A 138 8.29 -1.62 5.50
N GLY A 139 8.23 -1.67 4.16
CA GLY A 139 8.22 -0.52 3.27
C GLY A 139 8.45 -0.95 1.83
N TYR A 140 8.96 -0.05 1.01
CA TYR A 140 9.28 -0.33 -0.40
C TYR A 140 10.77 -0.18 -0.65
N LYS A 141 11.35 -1.07 -1.44
CA LYS A 141 12.65 -0.85 -2.06
C LYS A 141 12.43 -0.11 -3.37
N ILE A 142 13.05 1.05 -3.51
CA ILE A 142 12.93 1.91 -4.70
C ILE A 142 14.28 1.85 -5.43
N GLU A 143 14.29 1.27 -6.63
CA GLU A 143 15.48 1.15 -7.46
C GLU A 143 15.36 2.05 -8.67
N VAL A 144 16.14 3.11 -8.72
CA VAL A 144 16.15 4.07 -9.82
C VAL A 144 17.34 3.79 -10.71
N TYR A 145 17.12 3.63 -12.00
CA TYR A 145 18.17 3.44 -13.00
C TYR A 145 18.26 4.70 -13.85
N SER A 146 19.22 5.56 -13.53
CA SER A 146 19.35 6.90 -14.10
C SER A 146 19.66 6.87 -15.61
N GLU A 147 20.43 5.89 -16.08
CA GLU A 147 20.77 5.73 -17.50
C GLU A 147 19.57 5.32 -18.37
N ASN A 148 18.68 4.50 -17.82
CA ASN A 148 17.54 3.94 -18.55
C ASN A 148 16.23 4.67 -18.29
N LEU A 149 16.24 5.71 -17.45
CA LEU A 149 15.06 6.47 -17.03
C LEU A 149 13.93 5.56 -16.51
N SER A 150 14.31 4.49 -15.82
CA SER A 150 13.39 3.49 -15.30
C SER A 150 13.48 3.42 -13.78
N CYS A 151 12.35 3.17 -13.13
CA CYS A 151 12.27 2.93 -11.69
C CYS A 151 11.61 1.58 -11.47
N ASN A 152 12.03 0.84 -10.46
CA ASN A 152 11.36 -0.36 -9.99
C ASN A 152 11.07 -0.20 -8.51
N VAL A 153 9.79 -0.34 -8.13
CA VAL A 153 9.39 -0.26 -6.73
C VAL A 153 8.81 -1.60 -6.31
N THR A 154 9.37 -2.17 -5.25
CA THR A 154 8.94 -3.49 -4.75
C THR A 154 8.66 -3.41 -3.26
N PRO A 155 7.52 -3.95 -2.77
CA PRO A 155 7.29 -4.07 -1.34
C PRO A 155 8.24 -5.13 -0.77
N VAL A 156 8.89 -4.83 0.35
CA VAL A 156 9.96 -5.67 0.91
C VAL A 156 9.79 -5.94 2.39
N THR A 157 10.30 -7.09 2.84
CA THR A 157 10.35 -7.48 4.25
C THR A 157 11.64 -7.04 4.95
N ALA A 158 12.62 -6.56 4.18
CA ALA A 158 13.91 -6.04 4.63
C ALA A 158 14.44 -5.02 3.61
N ASP A 159 15.25 -4.05 4.05
CA ASP A 159 15.88 -3.03 3.18
C ASP A 159 14.87 -2.19 2.36
N ALA A 160 14.04 -1.41 3.04
CA ALA A 160 13.09 -0.48 2.42
C ALA A 160 13.74 0.87 2.06
N ASN A 161 14.91 0.82 1.43
CA ASN A 161 15.70 1.97 1.05
C ASN A 161 15.59 2.29 -0.45
N ILE A 162 16.07 3.47 -0.79
CA ILE A 162 16.21 3.95 -2.16
C ILE A 162 17.64 3.65 -2.62
N HIS A 163 17.76 3.10 -3.82
CA HIS A 163 19.04 2.83 -4.46
C HIS A 163 19.02 3.44 -5.85
N VAL A 164 19.98 4.32 -6.13
CA VAL A 164 20.14 4.98 -7.43
C VAL A 164 21.35 4.40 -8.15
N TYR A 165 21.12 3.89 -9.36
CA TYR A 165 22.11 3.26 -10.23
C TYR A 165 22.39 4.10 -11.49
#